data_AF-A0A3F3PZU1-F1
#
_entry.id   AF-A0A3F3PZU1-F1
#
_cell.length_a   1.000
_cell.length_b   1.000
_cell.length_c   1.000
_cell.angle_alpha   90.00
_cell.angle_beta   90.00
_cell.angle_gamma   90.00
#
_symmetry.space_group_name_H-M   'P 1'
#
loop_
_entity.id
_entity.type
_entity.pdbx_description
1 polymer ?
#
loop_
_entity_poly.entity_id
_entity_poly.type
_entity_poly.pdbx_seq_one_letter_code
_entity_poly.pdbx_strand_id
1 'polypeptide(L)'
;MVPKTLAPKTLPTTHALVSQCAGGLTSSISYIENCAGCDASQVQKLEQAFADVHTLVTLAKTIDTSKRPWSNYFGKQGDGKTEDEKYAKAIFFKSDNPESKNNLNSRHMRAPEGERPSRKGPKKEYWCEDHKNIKWYELAAQHILHEMTHVDSVGKQAGLPEYTGKDGVTAHGTDDWKTTNYIKNARLLANNWQKDEAKCEENHEMPPYRNADNIAMSALEWYFTEHCSLEASIPL
;
A
#
# COMPACT_ATOMS: atom_id res chain seq x y z
N MET A 1 20.25 -33.11 57.23
CA MET A 1 19.88 -33.24 55.80
C MET A 1 18.43 -32.79 55.66
N VAL A 2 18.21 -31.67 54.96
CA VAL A 2 16.91 -31.12 54.57
C VAL A 2 17.11 -30.58 53.15
N PRO A 3 16.25 -30.88 52.16
CA PRO A 3 16.45 -30.38 50.81
C PRO A 3 16.02 -28.91 50.72
N LYS A 4 16.92 -28.05 50.22
CA LYS A 4 16.58 -26.68 49.81
C LYS A 4 15.78 -26.74 48.51
N THR A 5 14.48 -26.45 48.59
CA THR A 5 13.60 -26.25 47.45
C THR A 5 13.98 -24.94 46.75
N LEU A 6 14.46 -25.01 45.52
CA LEU A 6 14.68 -23.85 44.65
C LEU A 6 13.36 -23.45 44.00
N ALA A 7 12.93 -22.20 44.22
CA ALA A 7 11.78 -21.61 43.57
C ALA A 7 12.01 -21.45 42.05
N PRO A 8 10.99 -21.64 41.20
CA PRO A 8 11.12 -21.42 39.77
C PRO A 8 11.30 -19.94 39.45
N LYS A 9 12.37 -19.61 38.71
CA LYS A 9 12.55 -18.30 38.07
C LYS A 9 11.48 -18.12 37.00
N THR A 10 10.59 -17.17 37.20
CA THR A 10 9.70 -16.65 36.16
C THR A 10 10.52 -15.89 35.11
N LEU A 11 10.42 -16.34 33.86
CA LEU A 11 10.89 -15.60 32.69
C LEU A 11 10.02 -14.35 32.49
N PRO A 12 10.60 -13.18 32.17
CA PRO A 12 9.81 -12.02 31.82
C PRO A 12 9.13 -12.25 30.46
N THR A 13 7.81 -12.19 30.48
CA THR A 13 6.95 -12.14 29.30
C THR A 13 7.31 -10.90 28.50
N THR A 14 7.93 -11.07 27.33
CA THR A 14 8.13 -9.99 26.35
C THR A 14 6.77 -9.59 25.79
N HIS A 15 6.16 -8.58 26.41
CA HIS A 15 4.99 -7.91 25.88
C HIS A 15 5.39 -7.00 24.71
N ALA A 16 4.61 -7.15 23.64
CA ALA A 16 4.44 -6.30 22.46
C ALA A 16 5.07 -4.91 22.52
N LEU A 17 6.03 -4.69 21.61
CA LEU A 17 6.56 -3.39 21.23
C LEU A 17 5.87 -2.94 19.94
N VAL A 18 4.58 -2.60 20.02
CA VAL A 18 3.85 -1.86 18.97
C VAL A 18 2.81 -0.99 19.66
N SER A 19 3.23 0.10 20.30
CA SER A 19 2.34 1.21 20.64
C SER A 19 3.16 2.37 21.20
N GLN A 20 3.43 3.39 20.36
CA GLN A 20 3.63 4.79 20.79
C GLN A 20 3.94 5.71 19.58
N CYS A 21 3.07 5.73 18.57
CA CYS A 21 3.07 6.81 17.55
C CYS A 21 1.62 7.11 17.12
N ALA A 22 0.81 7.73 17.99
CA ALA A 22 -0.48 8.30 17.56
C ALA A 22 -0.95 9.38 18.54
N GLY A 23 -0.48 10.61 18.32
CA GLY A 23 -0.95 11.79 19.03
C GLY A 23 -1.99 12.56 18.22
N GLY A 24 -3.26 12.41 18.57
CA GLY A 24 -4.29 13.46 18.54
C GLY A 24 -4.84 13.97 17.20
N LEU A 25 -6.09 13.57 16.88
CA LEU A 25 -7.25 14.40 16.49
C LEU A 25 -8.24 13.52 15.69
N THR A 26 -9.31 13.03 16.34
CA THR A 26 -10.35 12.22 15.68
C THR A 26 -11.62 13.02 15.47
N SER A 27 -11.71 13.76 14.36
CA SER A 27 -12.98 13.87 13.65
C SER A 27 -13.14 12.59 12.85
N SER A 28 -14.08 11.71 13.22
CA SER A 28 -14.29 10.44 12.49
C SER A 28 -14.91 10.73 11.13
N ILE A 29 -14.06 10.89 10.12
CA ILE A 29 -14.49 10.84 8.72
C ILE A 29 -14.78 9.36 8.44
N SER A 30 -16.06 9.02 8.21
CA SER A 30 -16.39 7.68 7.73
C SER A 30 -16.10 7.63 6.22
N TYR A 31 -15.06 6.87 5.85
CA TYR A 31 -14.62 6.69 4.47
C TYR A 31 -15.39 5.59 3.72
N ILE A 32 -16.25 4.85 4.43
CA ILE A 32 -16.93 3.64 3.92
C ILE A 32 -18.44 3.91 3.95
N GLU A 33 -19.03 4.18 2.78
CA GLU A 33 -20.49 4.36 2.68
C GLU A 33 -21.24 3.01 2.74
N ASN A 34 -20.60 1.91 2.31
CA ASN A 34 -21.16 0.56 2.33
C ASN A 34 -20.05 -0.50 2.53
N CYS A 35 -20.06 -1.23 3.65
CA CYS A 35 -19.29 -2.46 3.86
C CYS A 35 -20.27 -3.64 3.83
N ALA A 36 -20.13 -4.53 2.86
CA ALA A 36 -20.96 -5.72 2.77
C ALA A 36 -20.15 -6.97 3.19
N GLY A 37 -20.77 -7.84 3.99
CA GLY A 37 -20.12 -9.05 4.47
C GLY A 37 -19.04 -8.81 5.53
N CYS A 38 -19.02 -7.62 6.15
CA CYS A 38 -18.11 -7.26 7.22
C CYS A 38 -18.85 -7.28 8.58
N ASP A 39 -18.27 -7.88 9.62
CA ASP A 39 -18.69 -7.67 11.00
C ASP A 39 -18.24 -6.28 11.50
N ALA A 40 -18.80 -5.84 12.64
CA ALA A 40 -18.51 -4.51 13.19
C ALA A 40 -17.02 -4.28 13.50
N SER A 41 -16.29 -5.34 13.89
CA SER A 41 -14.86 -5.25 14.16
C SER A 41 -14.07 -5.12 12.85
N GLN A 42 -14.44 -5.87 11.81
CA GLN A 42 -13.87 -5.74 10.46
C GLN A 42 -14.12 -4.34 9.88
N VAL A 43 -15.31 -3.77 10.06
CA VAL A 43 -15.60 -2.38 9.66
C VAL A 43 -14.67 -1.40 10.36
N GLN A 44 -14.56 -1.47 11.70
CA GLN A 44 -13.68 -0.58 12.46
C GLN A 44 -12.21 -0.67 12.00
N LYS A 45 -11.76 -1.89 11.69
CA LYS A 45 -10.42 -2.17 11.18
C LYS A 45 -10.17 -1.56 9.80
N LEU A 46 -11.17 -1.63 8.91
CA LEU A 46 -11.13 -0.99 7.60
C LEU A 46 -11.16 0.53 7.72
N GLU A 47 -12.00 1.08 8.60
CA GLU A 47 -12.03 2.53 8.86
C GLU A 47 -10.66 3.04 9.33
N GLN A 48 -10.00 2.32 10.25
CA GLN A 48 -8.64 2.64 10.66
C GLN A 48 -7.66 2.55 9.48
N ALA A 49 -7.73 1.49 8.66
CA ALA A 49 -6.83 1.34 7.52
C ALA A 49 -7.01 2.46 6.48
N PHE A 50 -8.23 2.96 6.25
CA PHE A 50 -8.47 4.14 5.41
C PHE A 50 -7.93 5.43 6.03
N ALA A 51 -8.05 5.60 7.34
CA ALA A 51 -7.42 6.73 8.05
C ALA A 51 -5.88 6.67 7.93
N ASP A 52 -5.31 5.47 7.97
CA ASP A 52 -3.87 5.25 7.77
C ASP A 52 -3.47 5.53 6.31
N VAL A 53 -4.27 5.13 5.30
CA VAL A 53 -4.06 5.54 3.89
C VAL A 53 -4.03 7.05 3.77
N HIS A 54 -5.00 7.74 4.38
CA HIS A 54 -5.05 9.20 4.37
C HIS A 54 -3.76 9.81 4.95
N THR A 55 -3.24 9.22 6.03
CA THR A 55 -1.96 9.61 6.63
C THR A 55 -0.79 9.37 5.68
N LEU A 56 -0.71 8.18 5.08
CA LEU A 56 0.34 7.81 4.11
C LEU A 56 0.37 8.79 2.93
N VAL A 57 -0.76 9.01 2.26
CA VAL A 57 -0.82 9.90 1.10
C VAL A 57 -0.55 11.36 1.49
N THR A 58 -1.02 11.80 2.66
CA THR A 58 -0.77 13.16 3.14
C THR A 58 0.71 13.42 3.39
N LEU A 59 1.42 12.45 3.99
CA LEU A 59 2.87 12.55 4.20
C LEU A 59 3.65 12.38 2.90
N ALA A 60 3.23 11.48 2.02
CA ALA A 60 3.88 11.25 0.72
C ALA A 60 3.88 12.50 -0.17
N LYS A 61 3.00 13.49 0.06
CA LYS A 61 3.05 14.81 -0.59
C LYS A 61 4.36 15.55 -0.35
N THR A 62 4.99 15.36 0.82
CA THR A 62 6.24 16.01 1.19
C THR A 62 7.45 15.11 0.93
N ILE A 63 7.29 14.03 0.16
CA ILE A 63 8.38 13.10 -0.13
C ILE A 63 9.55 13.83 -0.79
N ASP A 64 10.72 13.67 -0.19
CA ASP A 64 11.97 14.18 -0.74
C ASP A 64 12.44 13.23 -1.86
N THR A 65 12.35 13.70 -3.11
CA THR A 65 12.67 12.90 -4.30
C THR A 65 14.16 12.61 -4.46
N SER A 66 15.01 13.20 -3.61
CA SER A 66 16.43 12.88 -3.51
C SER A 66 16.74 11.72 -2.56
N LYS A 67 15.77 11.28 -1.75
CA LYS A 67 15.98 10.24 -0.73
C LYS A 67 15.62 8.83 -1.22
N ARG A 68 16.04 7.83 -0.41
CA ARG A 68 15.81 6.39 -0.67
C ARG A 68 14.34 6.04 -0.94
N PRO A 69 13.35 6.53 -0.16
CA PRO A 69 11.94 6.19 -0.40
C PRO A 69 11.43 6.56 -1.79
N TRP A 70 12.00 7.58 -2.43
CA TRP A 70 11.72 7.89 -3.83
C TRP A 70 12.54 6.98 -4.76
N SER A 71 13.86 7.04 -4.60
CA SER A 71 14.80 6.43 -5.53
C SER A 71 14.82 4.89 -5.53
N ASN A 72 14.17 4.25 -4.56
CA ASN A 72 13.91 2.81 -4.55
C ASN A 72 12.76 2.42 -5.49
N TYR A 73 11.85 3.34 -5.80
CA TYR A 73 10.60 3.04 -6.52
C TYR A 73 10.37 3.91 -7.76
N PHE A 74 11.18 4.93 -8.00
CA PHE A 74 11.01 5.85 -9.14
C PHE A 74 12.35 6.24 -9.76
N GLY A 75 12.31 6.86 -10.93
CA GLY A 75 13.47 7.40 -11.65
C GLY A 75 14.26 8.42 -10.82
N LYS A 76 15.58 8.40 -11.00
CA LYS A 76 16.54 9.31 -10.33
C LYS A 76 16.91 10.54 -11.18
N GLN A 77 16.74 10.42 -12.49
CA GLN A 77 17.09 11.40 -13.51
C GLN A 77 16.29 11.10 -14.79
N GLY A 78 16.44 11.93 -15.82
CA GLY A 78 15.78 11.72 -17.11
C GLY A 78 14.33 12.22 -17.14
N ASP A 79 13.66 11.96 -18.26
CA ASP A 79 12.27 12.34 -18.46
C ASP A 79 11.35 11.46 -17.63
N GLY A 80 11.70 10.18 -17.46
CA GLY A 80 11.02 9.22 -16.58
C GLY A 80 10.97 9.68 -15.12
N LYS A 81 12.02 10.34 -14.60
CA LYS A 81 11.93 10.98 -13.28
C LYS A 81 10.92 12.12 -13.28
N THR A 82 10.91 12.97 -14.31
CA THR A 82 10.01 14.12 -14.38
C THR A 82 8.55 13.66 -14.43
N GLU A 83 8.26 12.60 -15.20
CA GLU A 83 6.95 11.97 -15.25
C GLU A 83 6.59 11.28 -13.92
N ASP A 84 7.53 10.55 -13.32
CA ASP A 84 7.33 9.94 -12.01
C ASP A 84 6.97 11.00 -10.96
N GLU A 85 7.72 12.09 -10.89
CA GLU A 85 7.45 13.20 -9.98
C GLU A 85 6.08 13.83 -10.22
N LYS A 86 5.72 14.05 -11.49
CA LYS A 86 4.43 14.63 -11.86
C LYS A 86 3.27 13.71 -11.45
N TYR A 87 3.29 12.45 -11.87
CA TYR A 87 2.14 11.56 -11.75
C TYR A 87 2.05 10.90 -10.37
N ALA A 88 3.15 10.44 -9.77
CA ALA A 88 3.11 9.81 -8.46
C ALA A 88 2.71 10.81 -7.36
N LYS A 89 3.24 12.05 -7.40
CA LYS A 89 2.82 13.10 -6.46
C LYS A 89 1.37 13.54 -6.68
N ALA A 90 0.88 13.52 -7.92
CA ALA A 90 -0.51 13.81 -8.21
C ALA A 90 -1.46 12.73 -7.67
N ILE A 91 -1.05 11.45 -7.66
CA ILE A 91 -1.81 10.36 -7.03
C ILE A 91 -1.91 10.53 -5.52
N PHE A 92 -0.87 11.05 -4.86
CA PHE A 92 -0.91 11.37 -3.43
C PHE A 92 -1.90 12.52 -3.08
N PHE A 93 -2.63 13.06 -4.07
CA PHE A 93 -3.56 14.18 -3.96
C PHE A 93 -4.93 13.81 -4.57
N LYS A 94 -6.02 13.69 -3.80
CA LYS A 94 -6.97 14.77 -3.44
C LYS A 94 -7.92 14.24 -2.37
N SER A 95 -7.78 14.72 -1.13
CA SER A 95 -8.58 14.27 0.02
C SER A 95 -10.01 14.80 0.04
N ASP A 96 -10.32 15.74 -0.85
CA ASP A 96 -11.62 16.38 -1.04
C ASP A 96 -12.46 15.72 -2.15
N ASN A 97 -11.98 14.62 -2.75
CA ASN A 97 -12.71 13.96 -3.83
C ASN A 97 -13.86 13.09 -3.27
N PRO A 98 -15.12 13.35 -3.62
CA PRO A 98 -16.23 12.47 -3.25
C PRO A 98 -16.07 11.02 -3.75
N GLU A 99 -15.24 10.76 -4.77
CA GLU A 99 -14.95 9.41 -5.25
C GLU A 99 -13.90 8.66 -4.42
N SER A 100 -13.18 9.34 -3.51
CA SER A 100 -12.36 8.65 -2.49
C SER A 100 -13.21 8.08 -1.35
N LYS A 101 -14.53 8.23 -1.41
CA LYS A 101 -15.46 7.48 -0.58
C LYS A 101 -15.55 6.06 -1.14
N ASN A 102 -14.65 5.22 -0.68
CA ASN A 102 -14.43 3.91 -1.25
C ASN A 102 -15.69 3.04 -1.11
N ASN A 103 -16.27 2.65 -2.25
CA ASN A 103 -17.28 1.62 -2.30
C ASN A 103 -16.58 0.26 -2.37
N LEU A 104 -16.57 -0.47 -1.25
CA LEU A 104 -15.94 -1.79 -1.12
C LEU A 104 -16.61 -2.89 -1.96
N ASN A 105 -17.56 -2.54 -2.84
CA ASN A 105 -18.27 -3.46 -3.73
C ASN A 105 -17.48 -3.91 -4.97
N SER A 106 -16.16 -3.68 -5.03
CA SER A 106 -15.30 -4.25 -6.06
C SER A 106 -15.38 -5.79 -6.06
N ARG A 107 -15.49 -6.40 -7.25
CA ARG A 107 -15.53 -7.87 -7.44
C ARG A 107 -14.30 -8.60 -6.90
N HIS A 108 -13.19 -7.90 -6.64
CA HIS A 108 -11.98 -8.50 -6.06
C HIS A 108 -11.99 -8.52 -4.53
N MET A 109 -12.88 -7.75 -3.88
CA MET A 109 -12.94 -7.67 -2.41
C MET A 109 -13.98 -8.58 -1.76
N ARG A 110 -14.89 -9.18 -2.57
CA ARG A 110 -15.88 -10.15 -2.09
C ARG A 110 -15.49 -11.56 -2.48
N ALA A 111 -15.44 -12.46 -1.51
CA ALA A 111 -15.47 -13.89 -1.81
C ALA A 111 -16.81 -14.20 -2.53
N PRO A 112 -16.82 -15.02 -3.59
CA PRO A 112 -18.07 -15.46 -4.22
C PRO A 112 -18.99 -16.11 -3.19
N GLU A 113 -20.28 -15.82 -3.28
CA GLU A 113 -21.28 -16.35 -2.35
C GLU A 113 -21.30 -17.88 -2.41
N GLY A 114 -21.03 -18.55 -1.29
CA GLY A 114 -20.92 -20.02 -1.21
C GLY A 114 -19.53 -20.60 -1.49
N GLU A 115 -18.53 -19.79 -1.84
CA GLU A 115 -17.14 -20.26 -1.96
C GLU A 115 -16.36 -20.04 -0.67
N ARG A 116 -16.02 -21.15 -0.01
CA ARG A 116 -15.00 -21.14 1.05
C ARG A 116 -13.64 -20.94 0.37
N PRO A 117 -12.79 -19.97 0.78
CA PRO A 117 -11.48 -19.74 0.19
C PRO A 117 -10.71 -21.06 0.13
N SER A 118 -10.49 -21.55 -1.09
CA SER A 118 -9.90 -22.88 -1.28
C SER A 118 -8.47 -22.87 -0.75
N ARG A 119 -8.14 -23.85 0.11
CA ARG A 119 -6.76 -24.10 0.59
C ARG A 119 -5.78 -24.42 -0.55
N LYS A 120 -6.29 -24.69 -1.77
CA LYS A 120 -5.55 -25.09 -2.97
C LYS A 120 -5.89 -24.25 -4.22
N GLY A 121 -6.71 -23.21 -4.09
CA GLY A 121 -7.05 -22.29 -5.18
C GLY A 121 -6.14 -21.07 -5.20
N PRO A 122 -6.24 -20.19 -6.22
CA PRO A 122 -5.52 -18.92 -6.20
C PRO A 122 -5.90 -18.18 -4.91
N LYS A 123 -4.90 -17.90 -4.08
CA LYS A 123 -5.04 -17.19 -2.81
C LYS A 123 -5.45 -15.75 -3.12
N LYS A 124 -6.74 -15.51 -3.30
CA LYS A 124 -7.29 -14.16 -3.28
C LYS A 124 -7.44 -13.80 -1.82
N GLU A 125 -6.71 -12.78 -1.38
CA GLU A 125 -6.76 -12.29 0.00
C GLU A 125 -8.00 -11.40 0.12
N TYR A 126 -9.07 -11.94 0.69
CA TYR A 126 -10.28 -11.16 0.93
C TYR A 126 -10.20 -10.51 2.31
N TRP A 127 -10.56 -9.23 2.37
CA TRP A 127 -10.51 -8.41 3.57
C TRP A 127 -11.48 -8.85 4.66
N CYS A 128 -12.60 -9.47 4.28
CA CYS A 128 -13.68 -9.89 5.18
C CYS A 128 -13.65 -11.41 5.49
N GLU A 129 -12.48 -12.03 5.53
CA GLU A 129 -12.40 -13.44 5.97
C GLU A 129 -12.53 -13.54 7.50
N ASP A 130 -13.68 -14.09 7.94
CA ASP A 130 -13.89 -14.47 9.32
C ASP A 130 -12.78 -15.40 9.80
N HIS A 131 -12.17 -15.07 10.94
CA HIS A 131 -11.13 -15.84 11.64
C HIS A 131 -9.68 -15.73 11.11
N LYS A 132 -9.35 -14.75 10.26
CA LYS A 132 -7.95 -14.42 9.95
C LYS A 132 -7.45 -13.30 10.87
N ASN A 133 -6.36 -13.56 11.60
CA ASN A 133 -5.59 -12.51 12.26
C ASN A 133 -4.90 -11.68 11.18
N ILE A 134 -5.48 -10.52 10.84
CA ILE A 134 -4.85 -9.54 9.97
C ILE A 134 -3.65 -8.96 10.75
N LYS A 135 -2.49 -9.61 10.66
CA LYS A 135 -1.18 -9.14 11.19
C LYS A 135 -0.71 -7.82 10.55
N TRP A 136 -1.53 -7.22 9.70
CA TRP A 136 -1.12 -6.39 8.58
C TRP A 136 -1.67 -4.97 8.69
N TYR A 137 -1.96 -4.37 9.85
CA TYR A 137 -2.55 -3.00 9.83
C TYR A 137 -1.66 -1.96 9.14
N GLU A 138 -0.34 -1.99 9.36
CA GLU A 138 0.62 -1.15 8.62
C GLU A 138 0.66 -1.45 7.12
N LEU A 139 0.29 -2.68 6.74
CA LEU A 139 0.29 -3.16 5.36
C LEU A 139 -1.11 -3.12 4.72
N ALA A 140 -2.14 -2.94 5.52
CA ALA A 140 -3.52 -2.81 5.13
C ALA A 140 -3.67 -1.44 4.46
N ALA A 141 -3.09 -0.40 5.07
CA ALA A 141 -3.02 0.90 4.43
C ALA A 141 -2.26 0.84 3.09
N GLN A 142 -1.13 0.13 3.04
CA GLN A 142 -0.37 -0.04 1.81
C GLN A 142 -1.18 -0.77 0.73
N HIS A 143 -1.85 -1.87 1.07
CA HIS A 143 -2.66 -2.62 0.12
C HIS A 143 -3.89 -1.82 -0.34
N ILE A 144 -4.60 -1.15 0.58
CA ILE A 144 -5.72 -0.28 0.18
C ILE A 144 -5.22 0.84 -0.74
N LEU A 145 -4.07 1.46 -0.44
CA LEU A 145 -3.49 2.47 -1.32
C LEU A 145 -3.19 1.89 -2.70
N HIS A 146 -2.55 0.71 -2.79
CA HIS A 146 -2.32 -0.01 -4.03
C HIS A 146 -3.64 -0.19 -4.82
N GLU A 147 -4.67 -0.75 -4.18
CA GLU A 147 -5.96 -0.99 -4.84
C GLU A 147 -6.66 0.31 -5.27
N MET A 148 -6.54 1.37 -4.47
CA MET A 148 -7.07 2.70 -4.82
C MET A 148 -6.40 3.27 -6.06
N THR A 149 -5.11 2.99 -6.29
CA THR A 149 -4.41 3.48 -7.48
C THR A 149 -4.86 2.84 -8.79
N HIS A 150 -5.44 1.63 -8.75
CA HIS A 150 -6.04 1.00 -9.93
C HIS A 150 -7.33 1.68 -10.41
N VAL A 151 -7.99 2.46 -9.55
CA VAL A 151 -9.27 3.09 -9.90
C VAL A 151 -9.05 4.12 -11.00
N ASP A 152 -9.74 3.96 -12.13
CA ASP A 152 -9.62 4.84 -13.30
C ASP A 152 -9.75 6.33 -12.93
N SER A 153 -10.72 6.65 -12.08
CA SER A 153 -10.98 8.03 -11.72
C SER A 153 -9.88 8.64 -10.84
N VAL A 154 -9.19 7.84 -10.03
CA VAL A 154 -7.98 8.26 -9.30
C VAL A 154 -6.86 8.59 -10.29
N GLY A 155 -6.61 7.71 -11.25
CA GLY A 155 -5.62 7.96 -12.31
C GLY A 155 -5.95 9.20 -13.15
N LYS A 156 -7.19 9.34 -13.60
CA LYS A 156 -7.67 10.48 -14.37
C LYS A 156 -7.54 11.79 -13.59
N GLN A 157 -7.85 11.76 -12.30
CA GLN A 157 -7.73 12.89 -11.41
C GLN A 157 -6.28 13.33 -11.19
N ALA A 158 -5.36 12.37 -11.12
CA ALA A 158 -3.92 12.59 -11.07
C ALA A 158 -3.32 12.97 -12.44
N GLY A 159 -4.14 12.97 -13.49
CA GLY A 159 -3.73 13.32 -14.84
C GLY A 159 -2.87 12.26 -15.52
N LEU A 160 -2.94 11.00 -15.06
CA LEU A 160 -2.23 9.91 -15.70
C LEU A 160 -2.68 9.79 -17.16
N PRO A 161 -1.78 9.47 -18.09
CA PRO A 161 -2.15 9.21 -19.46
C PRO A 161 -3.09 8.00 -19.53
N GLU A 162 -4.09 8.10 -20.40
CA GLU A 162 -4.93 6.96 -20.78
C GLU A 162 -4.06 5.89 -21.43
N TYR A 163 -4.34 4.64 -21.11
CA TYR A 163 -3.73 3.48 -21.76
C TYR A 163 -4.81 2.43 -22.03
N THR A 164 -4.55 1.57 -23.01
CA THR A 164 -5.39 0.41 -23.28
C THR A 164 -4.69 -0.83 -22.72
N GLY A 165 -5.33 -1.47 -21.73
CA GLY A 165 -4.86 -2.73 -21.17
C GLY A 165 -4.86 -3.88 -22.17
N LYS A 166 -4.26 -5.01 -21.80
CA LYS A 166 -4.21 -6.22 -22.65
C LYS A 166 -5.60 -6.81 -22.94
N ASP A 167 -6.58 -6.49 -22.11
CA ASP A 167 -7.98 -6.87 -22.25
C ASP A 167 -8.79 -5.90 -23.13
N GLY A 168 -8.16 -4.86 -23.66
CA GLY A 168 -8.79 -3.85 -24.51
C GLY A 168 -9.56 -2.77 -23.72
N VAL A 169 -9.50 -2.79 -22.39
CA VAL A 169 -10.12 -1.77 -21.55
C VAL A 169 -9.23 -0.53 -21.50
N THR A 170 -9.80 0.64 -21.76
CA THR A 170 -9.11 1.92 -21.55
C THR A 170 -9.25 2.34 -20.10
N ALA A 171 -8.14 2.75 -19.49
CA ALA A 171 -8.11 3.24 -18.13
C ALA A 171 -7.01 4.30 -17.96
N HIS A 172 -7.06 5.01 -16.84
CA HIS A 172 -6.03 5.94 -16.37
C HIS A 172 -5.39 5.44 -15.07
N GLY A 173 -6.01 4.46 -14.41
CA GLY A 173 -5.48 3.81 -13.20
C GLY A 173 -4.13 3.15 -13.44
N THR A 174 -3.45 2.81 -12.36
CA THR A 174 -2.21 2.03 -12.38
C THR A 174 -2.51 0.56 -12.70
N ASP A 175 -1.47 -0.21 -13.00
CA ASP A 175 -1.51 -1.66 -13.19
C ASP A 175 -0.57 -2.38 -12.23
N ASP A 176 -0.68 -3.70 -12.21
CA ASP A 176 0.29 -4.60 -11.59
C ASP A 176 1.34 -5.05 -12.59
N TRP A 177 2.61 -4.73 -12.37
CA TRP A 177 3.69 -5.26 -13.19
C TRP A 177 3.92 -6.76 -12.94
N LYS A 178 4.05 -7.16 -11.67
CA LYS A 178 4.27 -8.56 -11.25
C LYS A 178 3.65 -8.84 -9.89
N THR A 179 2.79 -9.85 -9.83
CA THR A 179 1.95 -10.18 -8.65
C THR A 179 2.65 -10.96 -7.53
N THR A 180 3.94 -11.24 -7.63
CA THR A 180 4.69 -11.99 -6.59
C THR A 180 5.80 -11.11 -6.03
N ASN A 181 6.11 -11.24 -4.73
CA ASN A 181 7.20 -10.48 -4.09
C ASN A 181 7.19 -8.98 -4.49
N TYR A 182 6.04 -8.34 -4.27
CA TYR A 182 5.71 -7.01 -4.79
C TYR A 182 6.78 -5.95 -4.48
N ILE A 183 7.35 -5.94 -3.26
CA ILE A 183 8.42 -5.00 -2.88
C ILE A 183 9.65 -5.16 -3.79
N LYS A 184 10.15 -6.40 -3.93
CA LYS A 184 11.32 -6.68 -4.75
C LYS A 184 11.07 -6.33 -6.21
N ASN A 185 9.87 -6.62 -6.71
CA ASN A 185 9.53 -6.37 -8.10
C ASN A 185 9.30 -4.87 -8.39
N ALA A 186 8.64 -4.13 -7.49
CA ALA A 186 8.53 -2.68 -7.63
C ALA A 186 9.92 -2.00 -7.69
N ARG A 187 10.84 -2.42 -6.81
CA ARG A 187 12.24 -1.95 -6.86
C ARG A 187 12.97 -2.38 -8.13
N LEU A 188 12.76 -3.62 -8.58
CA LEU A 188 13.35 -4.10 -9.84
C LEU A 188 12.85 -3.31 -11.04
N LEU A 189 11.57 -2.95 -11.09
CA LEU A 189 10.99 -2.12 -12.13
C LEU A 189 11.70 -0.76 -12.18
N ALA A 190 11.76 -0.07 -11.03
CA ALA A 190 12.45 1.20 -10.92
C ALA A 190 13.92 1.11 -11.32
N ASN A 191 14.61 0.06 -10.88
CA ASN A 191 16.02 -0.17 -11.24
C ASN A 191 16.23 -0.40 -12.74
N ASN A 192 15.32 -1.09 -13.43
CA ASN A 192 15.41 -1.28 -14.87
C ASN A 192 15.33 0.06 -15.60
N TRP A 193 14.32 0.87 -15.28
CA TRP A 193 14.13 2.21 -15.84
C TRP A 193 15.29 3.15 -15.53
N GLN A 194 15.80 3.14 -14.30
CA GLN A 194 16.98 3.93 -13.92
C GLN A 194 18.25 3.54 -14.68
N LYS A 195 18.36 2.27 -15.10
CA LYS A 195 19.55 1.76 -15.77
C LYS A 195 19.56 2.12 -17.25
N ASP A 196 18.43 2.02 -17.93
CA ASP A 196 18.33 2.20 -19.37
C ASP A 196 16.89 2.59 -19.79
N GLU A 197 16.53 3.83 -19.50
CA GLU A 197 15.21 4.41 -19.77
C GLU A 197 14.81 4.28 -21.24
N ALA A 198 15.70 4.65 -22.16
CA ALA A 198 15.44 4.59 -23.61
C ALA A 198 15.12 3.17 -24.07
N LYS A 199 15.79 2.16 -23.51
CA LYS A 199 15.48 0.76 -23.81
C LYS A 199 14.15 0.30 -23.23
N CYS A 200 13.80 0.75 -22.02
CA CYS A 200 12.49 0.47 -21.44
C CYS A 200 11.37 1.09 -22.29
N GLU A 201 11.55 2.31 -22.79
CA GLU A 201 10.63 2.97 -23.71
C GLU A 201 10.50 2.23 -25.06
N GLU A 202 11.63 1.85 -25.66
CA GLU A 202 11.68 1.07 -26.92
C GLU A 202 10.92 -0.26 -26.77
N ASN A 203 11.05 -0.91 -25.62
CA ASN A 203 10.35 -2.15 -25.32
C ASN A 203 8.90 -1.97 -24.87
N HIS A 204 8.41 -0.72 -24.78
CA HIS A 204 7.12 -0.37 -24.21
C HIS A 204 6.90 -1.00 -22.82
N GLU A 205 7.93 -0.98 -21.98
CA GLU A 205 7.81 -1.42 -20.59
C GLU A 205 6.89 -0.46 -19.81
N MET A 206 6.30 -0.96 -18.73
CA MET A 206 5.48 -0.13 -17.85
C MET A 206 6.39 0.80 -17.02
N PRO A 207 6.18 2.12 -17.02
CA PRO A 207 6.98 3.02 -16.17
C PRO A 207 6.59 2.90 -14.70
N PRO A 208 7.48 3.24 -13.75
CA PRO A 208 7.22 3.03 -12.33
C PRO A 208 5.99 3.79 -11.79
N TYR A 209 5.70 5.01 -12.26
CA TYR A 209 4.47 5.73 -11.88
C TYR A 209 3.17 5.05 -12.31
N ARG A 210 3.22 4.07 -13.21
CA ARG A 210 2.07 3.28 -13.65
C ARG A 210 1.91 2.00 -12.84
N ASN A 211 2.85 1.65 -11.95
CA ASN A 211 2.76 0.44 -11.13
C ASN A 211 2.23 0.75 -9.72
N ALA A 212 1.13 0.10 -9.34
CA ALA A 212 0.45 0.34 -8.05
C ALA A 212 1.38 0.13 -6.85
N ASP A 213 2.19 -0.93 -6.89
CA ASP A 213 3.14 -1.24 -5.81
C ASP A 213 4.23 -0.17 -5.65
N ASN A 214 4.72 0.45 -6.74
CA ASN A 214 5.73 1.49 -6.64
C ASN A 214 5.21 2.70 -5.85
N ILE A 215 3.98 3.10 -6.12
CA ILE A 215 3.32 4.21 -5.43
C ILE A 215 3.07 3.87 -3.96
N ALA A 216 2.43 2.73 -3.71
CA ALA A 216 2.06 2.32 -2.36
C ALA A 216 3.29 2.10 -1.46
N MET A 217 4.34 1.47 -1.99
CA MET A 217 5.56 1.20 -1.23
C MET A 217 6.41 2.45 -1.00
N SER A 218 6.45 3.39 -1.95
CA SER A 218 7.17 4.65 -1.76
C SER A 218 6.54 5.49 -0.66
N ALA A 219 5.19 5.58 -0.62
CA ALA A 219 4.47 6.26 0.44
C ALA A 219 4.72 5.63 1.81
N LEU A 220 4.71 4.30 1.88
CA LEU A 220 4.99 3.55 3.11
C LEU A 220 6.43 3.74 3.61
N GLU A 221 7.43 3.63 2.71
CA GLU A 221 8.84 3.82 3.10
C GLU A 221 9.12 5.25 3.54
N TRP A 222 8.42 6.23 2.96
CA TRP A 222 8.48 7.63 3.38
C TRP A 222 7.90 7.84 4.78
N TYR A 223 6.72 7.28 5.06
CA TYR A 223 6.11 7.32 6.39
C TYR A 223 7.08 6.84 7.48
N PHE A 224 7.70 5.66 7.27
CA PHE A 224 8.67 5.11 8.21
C PHE A 224 9.94 5.97 8.34
N THR A 225 10.39 6.60 7.25
CA THR A 225 11.55 7.51 7.29
C THR A 225 11.30 8.73 8.18
N GLU A 226 10.07 9.27 8.16
CA GLU A 226 9.72 10.48 8.91
C GLU A 226 9.28 10.19 10.36
N HIS A 227 8.69 9.02 10.63
CA HIS A 227 8.07 8.72 11.92
C HIS A 227 8.82 7.69 12.76
N CYS A 228 9.73 6.92 12.17
CA CYS A 228 10.61 6.07 12.93
C CYS A 228 11.99 6.71 12.99
N SER A 229 12.54 6.82 14.20
CA SER A 229 13.97 7.06 14.41
C SER A 229 14.76 5.84 13.94
N LEU A 230 14.73 5.57 12.63
CA LEU A 230 15.39 4.46 12.00
C LEU A 230 16.87 4.80 11.86
N GLU A 231 17.57 4.82 12.98
CA GLU A 231 19.01 4.56 12.97
C GLU A 231 19.22 3.17 12.35
N ALA A 232 19.64 3.17 11.07
CA ALA A 232 20.46 2.16 10.40
C ALA A 232 19.95 0.70 10.27
N SER A 233 18.75 0.32 10.69
CA SER A 233 18.48 -1.08 11.04
C SER A 233 17.46 -1.88 10.21
N ILE A 234 16.93 -1.37 9.09
CA ILE A 234 16.29 -2.27 8.12
C ILE A 234 17.15 -2.38 6.86
N PRO A 235 18.03 -3.39 6.78
CA PRO A 235 18.46 -3.89 5.48
C PRO A 235 17.25 -4.61 4.85
N LEU A 236 16.42 -3.87 4.10
CA LEU A 236 15.42 -4.41 3.18
C LEU A 236 16.04 -4.67 1.81
#